data_AF-A0A957NJ92-F1
#
_entry.id   AF-A0A957NJ92-F1
#
_cell.length_a   1.000
_cell.length_b   1.000
_cell.length_c   1.000
_cell.angle_alpha   90.00
_cell.angle_beta   90.00
_cell.angle_gamma   90.00
#
_symmetry.space_group_name_H-M   'P 1'
#
loop_
_entity.id
_entity.type
_entity.pdbx_description
1 polymer ?
#
loop_
_entity_poly.entity_id
_entity_poly.type
_entity_poly.pdbx_seq_one_letter_code
_entity_poly.pdbx_strand_id
1 'polypeptide(L)'
;MASTTISRPEELPMRTGAAGHFVNVASLAQLKSAQCLTVHAGGHVLALFLHNDRVYAVDNRCPHMGFPLDKGSVHGGILTCHWHHARFDLASGGAFDQFADDVRAFPTEVRTADEGEQIWVDIGSAADEYTRQRDRLAVGLERDIPLVLGKAALTLMEEGRDPVEPFRMGLTFGARYRQQGWGQGLTMHVCMMNLLPHLDAEDRPRAMYHGLSAVARDSAGHPPRFTVRPLPENESSADGAAYIGQLKNWFRQFIEVRDAEGAERCIVSAVRAGATSVQMADMLFAAVTDHRYIDIGHPADFTNKAFEALDIAGWKNAELVLTSLVAGYANAARMEESNAWRHPIDLIEILDGAFAQLETVLPKGASQPDAWHNGAALSQILLQDDPFAIVNALLDALRSGCTMTQLAETVVYAAALRVARFHTSNE
;
A
#
# COMPACT_ATOMS: atom_id res chain seq x y z
N MET A 1 -0.92 15.97 40.65
CA MET A 1 -1.27 17.16 39.86
C MET A 1 0.02 17.76 39.31
N ALA A 2 0.39 17.38 38.08
CA ALA A 2 1.59 17.89 37.42
C ALA A 2 1.14 18.85 36.31
N SER A 3 1.44 20.13 36.52
CA SER A 3 1.11 21.25 35.64
C SER A 3 1.91 21.13 34.35
N THR A 4 1.24 20.88 33.23
CA THR A 4 1.83 20.92 31.88
C THR A 4 1.71 22.34 31.35
N THR A 5 2.79 23.09 31.42
CA THR A 5 2.90 24.44 30.86
C THR A 5 2.93 24.32 29.33
N ILE A 6 1.94 24.90 28.65
CA ILE A 6 1.89 24.99 27.19
C ILE A 6 2.89 26.07 26.78
N SER A 7 4.02 25.68 26.18
CA SER A 7 5.00 26.59 25.58
C SER A 7 4.41 27.23 24.32
N ARG A 8 4.60 28.55 24.16
CA ARG A 8 4.26 29.32 22.95
C ARG A 8 4.98 28.73 21.72
N PRO A 9 4.38 28.83 20.51
CA PRO A 9 5.09 28.45 19.29
C PRO A 9 6.27 29.39 19.06
N GLU A 10 7.45 28.81 18.85
CA GLU A 10 8.65 29.48 18.34
C GLU A 10 8.35 30.14 16.99
N GLU A 11 8.85 31.35 16.80
CA GLU A 11 8.87 32.02 15.50
C GLU A 11 9.62 31.15 14.48
N LEU A 12 8.96 30.88 13.34
CA LEU A 12 9.56 30.15 12.22
C LEU A 12 10.87 30.83 11.80
N PRO A 13 12.00 30.10 11.73
CA PRO A 13 13.27 30.69 11.34
C PRO A 13 13.19 31.17 9.89
N MET A 14 13.55 32.44 9.66
CA MET A 14 13.83 32.96 8.33
C MET A 14 14.89 32.07 7.68
N ARG A 15 14.51 31.37 6.60
CA ARG A 15 15.41 30.58 5.78
C ARG A 15 16.51 31.50 5.22
N THR A 16 17.73 31.35 5.72
CA THR A 16 18.93 31.94 5.11
C THR A 16 19.29 31.13 3.87
N GLY A 17 18.73 31.53 2.72
CA GLY A 17 18.98 30.94 1.41
C GLY A 17 20.20 31.53 0.70
N ALA A 18 20.76 30.73 -0.21
CA ALA A 18 21.75 31.12 -1.21
C ALA A 18 21.37 32.42 -1.97
N ALA A 19 22.34 33.10 -2.58
CA ALA A 19 22.11 34.35 -3.33
C ALA A 19 20.94 34.22 -4.32
N GLY A 20 19.84 34.92 -4.04
CA GLY A 20 18.59 34.84 -4.81
C GLY A 20 18.81 35.25 -6.27
N HIS A 21 18.16 34.54 -7.19
CA HIS A 21 18.29 34.76 -8.63
C HIS A 21 17.15 35.66 -9.11
N PHE A 22 17.18 36.93 -8.70
CA PHE A 22 16.15 37.91 -9.03
C PHE A 22 16.21 38.34 -10.50
N VAL A 23 15.08 38.25 -11.19
CA VAL A 23 14.93 38.69 -12.58
C VAL A 23 13.84 39.77 -12.65
N ASN A 24 14.09 40.85 -13.40
CA ASN A 24 13.06 41.85 -13.70
C ASN A 24 12.03 41.25 -14.67
N VAL A 25 10.75 41.26 -14.29
CA VAL A 25 9.68 40.61 -15.05
C VAL A 25 8.60 41.56 -15.58
N ALA A 26 8.40 42.73 -14.98
CA ALA A 26 7.39 43.72 -15.39
C ALA A 26 7.56 45.03 -14.60
N SER A 27 6.98 46.13 -15.11
CA SER A 27 6.84 47.36 -14.32
C SER A 27 5.66 47.26 -13.34
N LEU A 28 5.77 47.92 -12.18
CA LEU A 28 4.66 47.99 -11.21
C LEU A 28 3.44 48.73 -11.78
N ALA A 29 3.66 49.73 -12.64
CA ALA A 29 2.58 50.48 -13.29
C ALA A 29 1.71 49.59 -14.18
N GLN A 30 2.31 48.69 -14.97
CA GLN A 30 1.57 47.72 -15.78
C GLN A 30 0.70 46.81 -14.92
N LEU A 31 1.26 46.27 -13.81
CA LEU A 31 0.50 45.40 -12.93
C LEU A 31 -0.63 46.14 -12.21
N LYS A 32 -0.42 47.39 -11.78
CA LYS A 32 -1.48 48.25 -11.21
C LYS A 32 -2.64 48.46 -12.19
N SER A 33 -2.35 48.63 -13.48
CA SER A 33 -3.39 48.79 -14.50
C SER A 33 -4.15 47.50 -14.80
N ALA A 34 -3.46 46.35 -14.85
CA ALA A 34 -4.06 45.08 -15.26
C ALA A 34 -4.62 44.26 -14.09
N GLN A 35 -4.21 44.55 -12.85
CA GLN A 35 -4.47 43.79 -11.62
C GLN A 35 -3.88 42.36 -11.60
N CYS A 36 -3.72 41.74 -12.76
CA CYS A 36 -3.02 40.48 -12.98
C CYS A 36 -2.23 40.52 -14.29
N LEU A 37 -1.03 39.93 -14.30
CA LEU A 37 -0.19 39.78 -15.49
C LEU A 37 0.41 38.39 -15.58
N THR A 38 0.50 37.84 -16.79
CA THR A 38 1.24 36.62 -17.07
C THR A 38 2.60 36.97 -17.66
N VAL A 39 3.67 36.43 -17.08
CA VAL A 39 5.07 36.71 -17.48
C VAL A 39 5.88 35.43 -17.62
N HIS A 40 6.91 35.47 -18.46
CA HIS A 40 7.84 34.35 -18.67
C HIS A 40 9.20 34.70 -18.09
N ALA A 41 9.69 33.89 -17.15
CA ALA A 41 10.99 34.12 -16.50
C ALA A 41 11.63 32.80 -16.07
N GLY A 42 12.90 32.60 -16.41
CA GLY A 42 13.65 31.41 -15.95
C GLY A 42 13.06 30.06 -16.36
N GLY A 43 12.34 29.99 -17.49
CA GLY A 43 11.63 28.77 -17.92
C GLY A 43 10.25 28.57 -17.26
N HIS A 44 9.84 29.46 -16.35
CA HIS A 44 8.52 29.46 -15.72
C HIS A 44 7.55 30.37 -16.44
N VAL A 45 6.26 30.03 -16.39
CA VAL A 45 5.14 30.91 -16.73
C VAL A 45 4.51 31.34 -15.40
N LEU A 46 4.66 32.60 -15.04
CA LEU A 46 4.24 33.12 -13.74
C LEU A 46 2.96 33.95 -13.89
N ALA A 47 2.07 33.85 -12.91
CA ALA A 47 0.96 34.77 -12.72
C ALA A 47 1.32 35.77 -11.61
N LEU A 48 1.40 37.04 -11.98
CA LEU A 48 1.57 38.16 -11.06
C LEU A 48 0.20 38.68 -10.65
N PHE A 49 -0.02 38.88 -9.36
CA PHE A 49 -1.23 39.46 -8.80
C PHE A 49 -0.87 40.68 -7.96
N LEU A 50 -1.66 41.75 -8.10
CA LEU A 50 -1.68 42.85 -7.14
C LEU A 50 -2.83 42.66 -6.18
N HIS A 51 -2.53 42.54 -4.88
CA HIS A 51 -3.56 42.43 -3.84
C HIS A 51 -3.15 43.24 -2.62
N ASN A 52 -4.03 44.16 -2.17
CA ASN A 52 -3.76 45.09 -1.07
C ASN A 52 -2.40 45.83 -1.22
N ASP A 53 -2.16 46.39 -2.41
CA ASP A 53 -0.93 47.10 -2.80
C ASP A 53 0.37 46.29 -2.72
N ARG A 54 0.27 44.96 -2.57
CA ARG A 54 1.40 44.04 -2.58
C ARG A 54 1.39 43.16 -3.82
N VAL A 55 2.58 42.97 -4.39
CA VAL A 55 2.80 42.06 -5.52
C VAL A 55 3.00 40.64 -5.01
N TYR A 56 2.38 39.69 -5.71
CA TYR A 56 2.54 38.26 -5.50
C TYR A 56 2.84 37.60 -6.84
N ALA A 57 3.69 36.58 -6.83
CA ALA A 57 4.02 35.79 -8.00
C ALA A 57 3.85 34.30 -7.68
N VAL A 58 3.11 33.58 -8.52
CA VAL A 58 2.93 32.13 -8.42
C VAL A 58 3.13 31.48 -9.79
N ASP A 59 3.41 30.18 -9.83
CA ASP A 59 3.36 29.41 -11.08
C ASP A 59 1.95 29.55 -11.67
N ASN A 60 1.85 29.93 -12.94
CA ASN A 60 0.56 30.11 -13.60
C ASN A 60 -0.15 28.76 -13.85
N ARG A 61 0.54 27.64 -13.68
CA ARG A 61 -0.04 26.31 -13.87
C ARG A 61 -0.65 25.82 -12.56
N CYS A 62 -1.97 25.74 -12.48
CA CYS A 62 -2.65 25.19 -11.30
C CYS A 62 -2.11 23.77 -11.02
N PRO A 63 -1.60 23.51 -9.81
CA PRO A 63 -0.97 22.23 -9.49
C PRO A 63 -1.96 21.07 -9.49
N HIS A 64 -3.28 21.31 -9.46
CA HIS A 64 -4.30 20.25 -9.57
C HIS A 64 -4.24 19.55 -10.94
N MET A 65 -4.63 20.25 -12.02
CA MET A 65 -4.68 19.70 -13.39
C MET A 65 -4.20 20.67 -14.47
N GLY A 66 -3.52 21.75 -14.08
CA GLY A 66 -2.81 22.63 -15.01
C GLY A 66 -3.59 23.81 -15.59
N PHE A 67 -4.77 24.14 -15.06
CA PHE A 67 -5.50 25.33 -15.48
C PHE A 67 -4.67 26.61 -15.24
N PRO A 68 -4.69 27.58 -16.17
CA PRO A 68 -4.00 28.86 -16.00
C PRO A 68 -4.61 29.67 -14.84
N LEU A 69 -3.81 29.95 -13.82
CA LEU A 69 -4.23 30.61 -12.57
C LEU A 69 -4.45 32.12 -12.71
N ASP A 70 -3.86 32.77 -13.72
CA ASP A 70 -4.15 34.15 -14.12
C ASP A 70 -5.61 34.35 -14.55
N LYS A 71 -6.29 33.28 -14.98
CA LYS A 71 -7.75 33.26 -15.21
C LYS A 71 -8.57 33.04 -13.94
N GLY A 72 -7.92 32.79 -12.81
CA GLY A 72 -8.56 32.63 -11.51
C GLY A 72 -9.03 33.95 -10.91
N SER A 73 -9.50 33.90 -9.67
CA SER A 73 -9.90 35.09 -8.91
C SER A 73 -9.22 35.15 -7.56
N VAL A 74 -8.81 36.35 -7.15
CA VAL A 74 -8.26 36.62 -5.82
C VAL A 74 -9.31 37.34 -4.97
N HIS A 75 -9.64 36.78 -3.80
CA HIS A 75 -10.50 37.42 -2.82
C HIS A 75 -9.97 37.18 -1.41
N GLY A 76 -9.76 38.25 -0.62
CA GLY A 76 -9.25 38.14 0.74
C GLY A 76 -7.92 37.39 0.87
N GLY A 77 -7.02 37.53 -0.11
CA GLY A 77 -5.75 36.80 -0.19
C GLY A 77 -5.86 35.35 -0.68
N ILE A 78 -7.06 34.87 -1.04
CA ILE A 78 -7.26 33.51 -1.54
C ILE A 78 -7.35 33.53 -3.07
N LEU A 79 -6.41 32.86 -3.73
CA LEU A 79 -6.46 32.59 -5.17
C LEU A 79 -7.31 31.34 -5.43
N THR A 80 -8.36 31.48 -6.23
CA THR A 80 -9.28 30.38 -6.59
C THR A 80 -9.14 30.05 -8.08
N CYS A 81 -8.76 28.82 -8.39
CA CYS A 81 -8.74 28.29 -9.75
C CYS A 81 -10.18 28.13 -10.29
N HIS A 82 -10.47 28.62 -11.50
CA HIS A 82 -11.83 28.58 -12.06
C HIS A 82 -12.24 27.21 -12.64
N TRP A 83 -11.33 26.25 -12.74
CA TRP A 83 -11.69 24.93 -13.28
C TRP A 83 -12.33 24.01 -12.23
N HIS A 84 -11.59 23.69 -11.17
CA HIS A 84 -12.02 22.75 -10.12
C HIS A 84 -12.11 23.41 -8.75
N HIS A 85 -12.02 24.75 -8.70
CA HIS A 85 -12.16 25.53 -7.48
C HIS A 85 -11.13 25.23 -6.38
N ALA A 86 -9.96 24.69 -6.73
CA ALA A 86 -8.84 24.62 -5.81
C ALA A 86 -8.46 26.02 -5.33
N ARG A 87 -8.32 26.19 -4.02
CA ARG A 87 -7.99 27.46 -3.37
C ARG A 87 -6.60 27.44 -2.77
N PHE A 88 -5.90 28.55 -2.93
CA PHE A 88 -4.52 28.73 -2.49
C PHE A 88 -4.40 30.03 -1.70
N ASP A 89 -3.59 30.01 -0.63
CA ASP A 89 -3.09 31.25 -0.05
C ASP A 89 -2.17 31.91 -1.08
N LEU A 90 -2.50 33.12 -1.53
CA LEU A 90 -1.75 33.84 -2.55
C LEU A 90 -0.31 34.17 -2.09
N ALA A 91 -0.10 34.29 -0.78
CA ALA A 91 1.20 34.65 -0.21
C ALA A 91 2.18 33.46 -0.20
N SER A 92 1.77 32.32 0.33
CA SER A 92 2.62 31.12 0.45
C SER A 92 2.48 30.14 -0.70
N GLY A 93 1.36 30.17 -1.42
CA GLY A 93 0.96 29.16 -2.39
C GLY A 93 0.32 27.90 -1.78
N GLY A 94 0.19 27.84 -0.45
CA GLY A 94 -0.39 26.70 0.26
C GLY A 94 -1.83 26.43 -0.14
N ALA A 95 -2.14 25.19 -0.49
CA ALA A 95 -3.48 24.76 -0.87
C ALA A 95 -4.36 24.54 0.37
N PHE A 96 -5.56 25.11 0.35
CA PHE A 96 -6.57 24.80 1.37
C PHE A 96 -7.26 23.47 1.09
N ASP A 97 -7.34 23.10 -0.18
CA ASP A 97 -8.06 21.93 -0.66
C ASP A 97 -7.07 20.77 -0.91
N GLN A 98 -7.12 19.75 -0.05
CA GLN A 98 -6.16 18.64 -0.04
C GLN A 98 -6.14 17.78 -1.32
N PHE A 99 -7.10 17.95 -2.23
CA PHE A 99 -7.07 17.30 -3.55
C PHE A 99 -6.13 18.00 -4.55
N ALA A 100 -5.68 19.21 -4.23
CA ALA A 100 -4.65 19.94 -4.96
C ALA A 100 -3.33 19.94 -4.17
N ASP A 101 -2.21 20.03 -4.89
CA ASP A 101 -0.92 20.31 -4.27
C ASP A 101 -0.74 21.82 -4.10
N ASP A 102 0.24 22.25 -3.31
CA ASP A 102 0.58 23.66 -3.19
C ASP A 102 1.05 24.23 -4.53
N VAL A 103 0.64 25.46 -4.85
CA VAL A 103 1.19 26.18 -6.00
C VAL A 103 2.53 26.79 -5.59
N ARG A 104 3.53 26.75 -6.47
CA ARG A 104 4.81 27.39 -6.16
C ARG A 104 4.62 28.90 -6.14
N ALA A 105 4.86 29.51 -4.98
CA ALA A 105 4.99 30.95 -4.82
C ALA A 105 6.46 31.37 -4.98
N PHE A 106 6.68 32.52 -5.60
CA PHE A 106 8.00 33.08 -5.86
C PHE A 106 8.19 34.38 -5.07
N PRO A 107 9.30 34.55 -4.33
CA PRO A 107 9.59 35.82 -3.67
C PRO A 107 9.65 36.98 -4.66
N THR A 108 9.04 38.10 -4.30
CA THR A 108 8.99 39.30 -5.15
C THR A 108 9.54 40.53 -4.43
N GLU A 109 10.24 41.39 -5.16
CA GLU A 109 10.68 42.70 -4.71
C GLU A 109 10.27 43.78 -5.71
N VAL A 110 9.88 44.94 -5.20
CA VAL A 110 9.74 46.15 -6.03
C VAL A 110 11.00 46.99 -5.84
N ARG A 111 11.68 47.32 -6.94
CA ARG A 111 12.91 48.11 -6.94
C ARG A 111 12.75 49.32 -7.85
N THR A 112 13.23 50.48 -7.40
CA THR A 112 13.29 51.68 -8.24
C THR A 112 14.47 51.57 -9.20
N ALA A 113 14.20 51.72 -10.50
CA ALA A 113 15.19 51.82 -11.56
C ALA A 113 14.97 53.11 -12.36
N ASP A 114 15.84 53.40 -13.33
CA ASP A 114 15.74 54.60 -14.19
C ASP A 114 14.40 54.66 -14.94
N GLU A 115 13.78 53.51 -15.21
CA GLU A 115 12.49 53.35 -15.89
C GLU A 115 11.29 53.32 -14.90
N GLY A 116 11.48 53.66 -13.63
CA GLY A 116 10.46 53.66 -12.58
C GLY A 116 10.50 52.42 -11.68
N GLU A 117 9.39 52.13 -10.98
CA GLU A 117 9.27 50.97 -10.08
C GLU A 117 9.10 49.67 -10.88
N GLN A 118 10.04 48.75 -10.72
CA GLN A 118 10.11 47.46 -11.43
C GLN A 118 9.90 46.29 -10.46
N ILE A 119 9.26 45.23 -10.95
CA ILE A 119 9.00 43.99 -10.22
C ILE A 119 10.10 42.99 -10.52
N TRP A 120 10.76 42.51 -9.47
CA TRP A 120 11.78 41.49 -9.51
C TRP A 120 11.29 40.22 -8.83
N VAL A 121 11.49 39.07 -9.45
CA VAL A 121 11.07 37.76 -8.92
C VAL A 121 12.29 36.86 -8.77
N ASP A 122 12.42 36.22 -7.60
CA ASP A 122 13.46 35.21 -7.37
C ASP A 122 13.02 33.86 -7.95
N ILE A 123 13.61 33.50 -9.10
CA ILE A 123 13.35 32.24 -9.80
C ILE A 123 14.24 31.08 -9.30
N GLY A 124 15.22 31.35 -8.44
CA GLY A 124 16.24 30.39 -8.01
C GLY A 124 15.80 29.43 -6.89
N SER A 125 14.63 29.64 -6.29
CA SER A 125 14.12 28.86 -5.16
C SER A 125 13.65 27.45 -5.59
N ALA A 126 14.57 26.50 -5.78
CA ALA A 126 14.19 25.13 -6.13
C ALA A 126 13.34 24.50 -5.00
N ALA A 127 12.15 23.99 -5.35
CA ALA A 127 11.34 23.19 -4.45
C ALA A 127 11.90 21.77 -4.39
N ASP A 128 12.01 21.19 -3.20
CA ASP A 128 12.30 19.77 -3.03
C ASP A 128 11.06 18.95 -3.41
N GLU A 129 10.93 18.67 -4.71
CA GLU A 129 9.82 17.92 -5.29
C GLU A 129 9.68 16.54 -4.65
N TYR A 130 10.80 15.88 -4.39
CA TYR A 130 10.80 14.52 -3.85
C TYR A 130 10.20 14.48 -2.45
N THR A 131 10.72 15.30 -1.53
CA THR A 131 10.18 15.38 -0.16
C THR A 131 8.72 15.79 -0.19
N ARG A 132 8.34 16.74 -1.07
CA ARG A 132 6.94 17.14 -1.21
C ARG A 132 6.06 15.98 -1.65
N GLN A 133 6.42 15.26 -2.71
CA GLN A 133 5.62 14.15 -3.22
C GLN A 133 5.56 12.97 -2.24
N ARG A 134 6.60 12.76 -1.45
CA ARG A 134 6.57 11.82 -0.33
C ARG A 134 5.53 12.24 0.71
N ASP A 135 5.49 13.49 1.12
CA ASP A 135 4.49 13.97 2.08
C ASP A 135 3.07 13.93 1.48
N ARG A 136 2.94 14.22 0.17
CA ARG A 136 1.67 14.09 -0.56
C ARG A 136 1.21 12.65 -0.72
N LEU A 137 2.11 11.67 -0.81
CA LEU A 137 1.75 10.25 -0.79
C LEU A 137 1.00 9.90 0.51
N ALA A 138 1.48 10.40 1.66
CA ALA A 138 0.81 10.17 2.95
C ALA A 138 -0.61 10.74 2.94
N VAL A 139 -0.80 11.97 2.46
CA VAL A 139 -2.14 12.58 2.33
C VAL A 139 -3.03 11.79 1.36
N GLY A 140 -2.48 11.34 0.23
CA GLY A 140 -3.22 10.55 -0.75
C GLY A 140 -3.71 9.22 -0.17
N LEU A 141 -2.91 8.57 0.67
CA LEU A 141 -3.28 7.35 1.38
C LEU A 141 -4.36 7.62 2.44
N GLU A 142 -4.17 8.66 3.27
CA GLU A 142 -5.10 9.03 4.35
C GLU A 142 -6.49 9.41 3.86
N ARG A 143 -6.58 10.04 2.69
CA ARG A 143 -7.82 10.63 2.18
C ARG A 143 -8.39 9.90 0.96
N ASP A 144 -7.75 8.82 0.52
CA ASP A 144 -8.09 8.09 -0.71
C ASP A 144 -8.29 9.04 -1.91
N ILE A 145 -7.22 9.77 -2.27
CA ILE A 145 -7.25 10.73 -3.39
C ILE A 145 -6.42 10.19 -4.56
N PRO A 146 -7.06 9.57 -5.57
CA PRO A 146 -6.34 8.87 -6.64
C PRO A 146 -5.35 9.74 -7.42
N LEU A 147 -5.70 11.00 -7.71
CA LEU A 147 -4.81 11.88 -8.46
C LEU A 147 -3.54 12.23 -7.68
N VAL A 148 -3.65 12.42 -6.36
CA VAL A 148 -2.51 12.71 -5.48
C VAL A 148 -1.60 11.48 -5.38
N LEU A 149 -2.19 10.29 -5.21
CA LEU A 149 -1.44 9.02 -5.26
C LEU A 149 -0.71 8.84 -6.60
N GLY A 150 -1.37 9.15 -7.72
CA GLY A 150 -0.79 9.03 -9.06
C GLY A 150 0.41 9.95 -9.27
N LYS A 151 0.30 11.22 -8.88
CA LYS A 151 1.43 12.18 -8.96
C LYS A 151 2.59 11.76 -8.07
N ALA A 152 2.31 11.36 -6.84
CA ALA A 152 3.34 10.91 -5.93
C ALA A 152 4.04 9.65 -6.47
N ALA A 153 3.29 8.68 -6.98
CA ALA A 153 3.86 7.47 -7.58
C ALA A 153 4.76 7.80 -8.78
N LEU A 154 4.37 8.74 -9.66
CA LEU A 154 5.21 9.15 -10.79
C LEU A 154 6.57 9.69 -10.34
N THR A 155 6.60 10.61 -9.38
CA THR A 155 7.86 11.22 -8.90
C THR A 155 8.69 10.26 -8.07
N LEU A 156 8.08 9.50 -7.16
CA LEU A 156 8.80 8.60 -6.26
C LEU A 156 9.37 7.38 -6.99
N MET A 157 8.84 7.05 -8.17
CA MET A 157 9.27 5.92 -9.01
C MET A 157 10.13 6.35 -10.20
N GLU A 158 10.60 7.60 -10.24
CA GLU A 158 11.57 8.05 -11.25
C GLU A 158 12.83 7.18 -11.23
N GLU A 159 13.46 7.03 -12.40
CA GLU A 159 14.65 6.21 -12.56
C GLU A 159 15.79 6.65 -11.62
N GLY A 160 16.41 5.67 -10.95
CA GLY A 160 17.47 5.92 -9.95
C GLY A 160 16.97 6.13 -8.51
N ARG A 161 15.65 6.17 -8.28
CA ARG A 161 15.06 6.21 -6.92
C ARG A 161 14.77 4.81 -6.37
N ASP A 162 14.65 4.70 -5.05
CA ASP A 162 14.33 3.43 -4.38
C ASP A 162 12.80 3.17 -4.40
N PRO A 163 12.32 2.18 -5.18
CA PRO A 163 10.89 1.85 -5.22
C PRO A 163 10.38 1.26 -3.89
N VAL A 164 11.28 0.81 -3.00
CA VAL A 164 10.91 0.25 -1.71
C VAL A 164 10.40 1.35 -0.75
N GLU A 165 10.78 2.63 -0.94
CA GLU A 165 10.27 3.72 -0.10
C GLU A 165 8.75 3.91 -0.21
N PRO A 166 8.15 4.21 -1.38
CA PRO A 166 6.70 4.33 -1.51
C PRO A 166 5.99 3.00 -1.18
N PHE A 167 6.61 1.86 -1.51
CA PHE A 167 6.09 0.55 -1.10
C PHE A 167 5.93 0.44 0.42
N ARG A 168 6.99 0.76 1.17
CA ARG A 168 7.02 0.70 2.63
C ARG A 168 6.01 1.66 3.26
N MET A 169 5.82 2.85 2.67
CA MET A 169 4.80 3.80 3.12
C MET A 169 3.39 3.21 3.01
N GLY A 170 3.05 2.63 1.85
CA GLY A 170 1.77 1.94 1.67
C GLY A 170 1.60 0.74 2.60
N LEU A 171 2.62 -0.09 2.76
CA LEU A 171 2.61 -1.25 3.67
C LEU A 171 2.35 -0.83 5.13
N THR A 172 3.11 0.15 5.63
CA THR A 172 2.95 0.65 7.00
C THR A 172 1.59 1.31 7.20
N PHE A 173 1.11 2.08 6.23
CA PHE A 173 -0.21 2.70 6.30
C PHE A 173 -1.32 1.65 6.34
N GLY A 174 -1.37 0.72 5.39
CA GLY A 174 -2.42 -0.30 5.33
C GLY A 174 -2.44 -1.22 6.54
N ALA A 175 -1.27 -1.66 7.02
CA ALA A 175 -1.19 -2.52 8.22
C ALA A 175 -1.66 -1.82 9.50
N ARG A 176 -1.57 -0.48 9.52
CA ARG A 176 -2.01 0.35 10.64
C ARG A 176 -3.47 0.76 10.54
N TYR A 177 -3.94 1.24 9.40
CA TYR A 177 -5.21 1.97 9.28
C TYR A 177 -6.39 1.12 8.80
N ARG A 178 -6.19 -0.14 8.42
CA ARG A 178 -7.30 -1.06 8.17
C ARG A 178 -7.73 -1.75 9.46
N GLN A 179 -8.95 -1.48 9.93
CA GLN A 179 -9.46 -1.99 11.22
C GLN A 179 -9.43 -3.52 11.31
N GLN A 180 -9.79 -4.21 10.23
CA GLN A 180 -9.77 -5.67 10.15
C GLN A 180 -8.37 -6.25 9.91
N GLY A 181 -7.32 -5.43 9.96
CA GLY A 181 -5.94 -5.86 9.72
C GLY A 181 -5.63 -6.04 8.24
N TRP A 182 -4.79 -7.01 7.88
CA TRP A 182 -4.37 -7.29 6.52
C TRP A 182 -5.56 -7.62 5.62
N GLY A 183 -5.54 -7.10 4.39
CA GLY A 183 -6.65 -7.24 3.44
C GLY A 183 -6.18 -7.32 2.00
N GLN A 184 -7.15 -7.25 1.08
CA GLN A 184 -6.88 -7.30 -0.35
C GLN A 184 -6.03 -6.10 -0.82
N GLY A 185 -6.16 -4.93 -0.20
CA GLY A 185 -5.37 -3.75 -0.55
C GLY A 185 -3.86 -3.98 -0.40
N LEU A 186 -3.43 -4.47 0.76
CA LEU A 186 -2.04 -4.84 1.01
C LEU A 186 -1.58 -6.00 0.12
N THR A 187 -2.44 -6.99 -0.10
CA THR A 187 -2.15 -8.12 -1.00
C THR A 187 -1.86 -7.64 -2.42
N MET A 188 -2.72 -6.79 -2.98
CA MET A 188 -2.50 -6.17 -4.30
C MET A 188 -1.22 -5.34 -4.32
N HIS A 189 -0.93 -4.58 -3.26
CA HIS A 189 0.28 -3.77 -3.16
C HIS A 189 1.57 -4.61 -3.21
N VAL A 190 1.61 -5.73 -2.48
CA VAL A 190 2.73 -6.69 -2.54
C VAL A 190 2.84 -7.33 -3.92
N CYS A 191 1.72 -7.74 -4.52
CA CYS A 191 1.72 -8.27 -5.89
C CYS A 191 2.26 -7.27 -6.90
N MET A 192 1.85 -6.00 -6.85
CA MET A 192 2.35 -4.95 -7.74
C MET A 192 3.85 -4.70 -7.54
N MET A 193 4.35 -4.76 -6.29
CA MET A 193 5.77 -4.63 -5.99
C MET A 193 6.59 -5.77 -6.60
N ASN A 194 6.11 -7.02 -6.48
CA ASN A 194 6.76 -8.18 -7.07
C ASN A 194 6.74 -8.19 -8.60
N LEU A 195 5.78 -7.48 -9.22
CA LEU A 195 5.73 -7.33 -10.67
C LEU A 195 6.77 -6.35 -11.21
N LEU A 196 7.29 -5.41 -10.41
CA LEU A 196 8.19 -4.35 -10.89
C LEU A 196 9.41 -4.84 -11.71
N PRO A 197 10.11 -5.93 -11.33
CA PRO A 197 11.24 -6.45 -12.12
C PRO A 197 10.84 -6.96 -13.51
N HIS A 198 9.55 -7.22 -13.73
CA HIS A 198 8.98 -7.73 -14.97
C HIS A 198 8.31 -6.64 -15.83
N LEU A 199 8.34 -5.38 -15.37
CA LEU A 199 7.73 -4.25 -16.05
C LEU A 199 8.78 -3.31 -16.65
N ASP A 200 8.43 -2.74 -17.79
CA ASP A 200 9.15 -1.63 -18.40
C ASP A 200 9.17 -0.43 -17.45
N ALA A 201 10.23 0.38 -17.54
CA ALA A 201 10.45 1.50 -16.61
C ALA A 201 9.25 2.48 -16.58
N GLU A 202 8.59 2.70 -17.71
CA GLU A 202 7.42 3.56 -17.84
C GLU A 202 6.14 3.00 -17.17
N ASP A 203 6.04 1.68 -16.99
CA ASP A 203 4.89 1.02 -16.37
C ASP A 203 5.02 0.83 -14.85
N ARG A 204 6.25 0.91 -14.31
CA ARG A 204 6.50 0.75 -12.87
C ARG A 204 5.73 1.76 -11.99
N PRO A 205 5.65 3.07 -12.33
CA PRO A 205 4.84 4.01 -11.56
C PRO A 205 3.36 3.63 -11.55
N ARG A 206 2.85 3.06 -12.65
CA ARG A 206 1.46 2.62 -12.75
C ARG A 206 1.18 1.43 -11.84
N ALA A 207 2.08 0.44 -11.78
CA ALA A 207 1.96 -0.68 -10.85
C ALA A 207 1.98 -0.19 -9.39
N MET A 208 2.92 0.70 -9.04
CA MET A 208 2.97 1.31 -7.71
C MET A 208 1.68 2.07 -7.36
N TYR A 209 1.15 2.86 -8.30
CA TYR A 209 -0.13 3.55 -8.14
C TYR A 209 -1.29 2.59 -7.87
N HIS A 210 -1.38 1.46 -8.59
CA HIS A 210 -2.44 0.47 -8.37
C HIS A 210 -2.36 -0.15 -6.97
N GLY A 211 -1.16 -0.50 -6.50
CA GLY A 211 -0.95 -1.00 -5.15
C GLY A 211 -1.35 0.02 -4.07
N LEU A 212 -0.85 1.25 -4.18
CA LEU A 212 -1.14 2.33 -3.23
C LEU A 212 -2.64 2.70 -3.21
N SER A 213 -3.28 2.76 -4.38
CA SER A 213 -4.72 3.06 -4.48
C SER A 213 -5.58 1.95 -3.88
N ALA A 214 -5.16 0.69 -4.04
CA ALA A 214 -5.84 -0.43 -3.40
C ALA A 214 -5.75 -0.35 -1.87
N VAL A 215 -4.57 -0.01 -1.34
CA VAL A 215 -4.36 0.21 0.10
C VAL A 215 -5.19 1.38 0.63
N ALA A 216 -5.20 2.52 -0.07
CA ALA A 216 -5.95 3.69 0.34
C ALA A 216 -7.45 3.37 0.44
N ARG A 217 -8.01 2.76 -0.61
CA ARG A 217 -9.42 2.37 -0.65
C ARG A 217 -9.81 1.35 0.42
N ASP A 218 -8.98 0.32 0.64
CA ASP A 218 -9.21 -0.73 1.64
C ASP A 218 -9.07 -0.21 3.09
N SER A 219 -8.46 0.97 3.27
CA SER A 219 -8.29 1.63 4.58
C SER A 219 -9.21 2.85 4.77
N ALA A 220 -9.94 3.27 3.73
CA ALA A 220 -10.68 4.51 3.72
C ALA A 220 -11.77 4.53 4.81
N GLY A 221 -11.74 5.54 5.68
CA GLY A 221 -12.71 5.70 6.77
C GLY A 221 -12.50 4.76 7.97
N HIS A 222 -11.45 3.92 7.96
CA HIS A 222 -11.14 3.04 9.09
C HIS A 222 -10.22 3.73 10.13
N PRO A 223 -10.39 3.43 11.42
CA PRO A 223 -9.48 3.90 12.47
C PRO A 223 -8.16 3.12 12.48
N PRO A 224 -7.07 3.70 13.04
CA PRO A 224 -5.84 2.96 13.27
C PRO A 224 -6.05 1.82 14.27
N ARG A 225 -5.30 0.74 14.08
CA ARG A 225 -5.13 -0.35 15.04
C ARG A 225 -4.16 0.05 16.14
N PHE A 226 -4.50 -0.31 17.38
CA PHE A 226 -3.64 -0.15 18.54
C PHE A 226 -2.83 -1.41 18.74
N THR A 227 -1.53 -1.27 18.96
CA THR A 227 -0.65 -2.44 19.17
C THR A 227 -0.77 -2.98 20.59
N VAL A 228 -0.80 -4.30 20.72
CA VAL A 228 -0.72 -5.00 22.00
C VAL A 228 0.73 -5.01 22.48
N ARG A 229 0.95 -4.89 23.80
CA ARG A 229 2.29 -4.96 24.41
C ARG A 229 2.74 -6.42 24.55
N PRO A 230 4.06 -6.71 24.48
CA PRO A 230 4.57 -8.05 24.70
C PRO A 230 4.21 -8.59 26.10
N LEU A 231 4.38 -9.89 26.29
CA LEU A 231 4.43 -10.49 27.62
C LEU A 231 5.62 -9.95 28.41
N PRO A 232 5.50 -9.80 29.75
CA PRO A 232 6.64 -9.48 30.59
C PRO A 232 7.74 -10.53 30.46
N GLU A 233 8.99 -10.08 30.47
CA GLU A 233 10.14 -10.99 30.52
C GLU A 233 10.13 -11.81 31.83
N ASN A 234 10.51 -13.07 31.73
CA ASN A 234 10.61 -14.00 32.85
C ASN A 234 11.71 -15.03 32.61
N GLU A 235 11.94 -15.93 33.58
CA GLU A 235 12.96 -16.99 33.45
C GLU A 235 12.76 -17.86 32.20
N SER A 236 11.51 -18.08 31.78
CA SER A 236 11.20 -18.85 30.57
C SER A 236 11.61 -18.14 29.28
N SER A 237 11.72 -16.81 29.28
CA SER A 237 12.24 -16.04 28.13
C SER A 237 13.78 -16.09 27.99
N ALA A 238 14.50 -16.66 28.98
CA ALA A 238 15.95 -16.77 28.94
C ALA A 238 16.44 -17.79 27.90
N ASP A 239 15.66 -18.85 27.65
CA ASP A 239 15.88 -19.79 26.53
C ASP A 239 14.99 -19.39 25.35
N GLY A 240 15.52 -18.49 24.51
CA GLY A 240 14.75 -17.86 23.43
C GLY A 240 14.12 -18.85 22.46
N ALA A 241 14.78 -19.97 22.13
CA ALA A 241 14.23 -20.95 21.19
C ALA A 241 13.06 -21.75 21.81
N ALA A 242 13.21 -22.21 23.05
CA ALA A 242 12.13 -22.88 23.77
C ALA A 242 10.94 -21.95 24.00
N TYR A 243 11.22 -20.68 24.33
CA TYR A 243 10.19 -19.66 24.51
C TYR A 243 9.40 -19.39 23.23
N ILE A 244 10.06 -19.25 22.08
CA ILE A 244 9.39 -19.07 20.79
C ILE A 244 8.52 -20.29 20.45
N GLY A 245 9.00 -21.52 20.73
CA GLY A 245 8.21 -22.73 20.58
C GLY A 245 6.95 -22.73 21.46
N GLN A 246 7.05 -22.23 22.69
CA GLN A 246 5.91 -22.10 23.59
C GLN A 246 4.91 -21.04 23.08
N LEU A 247 5.39 -19.89 22.62
CA LEU A 247 4.56 -18.84 22.01
C LEU A 247 3.81 -19.36 20.78
N LYS A 248 4.44 -20.23 19.97
CA LYS A 248 3.78 -20.89 18.83
C LYS A 248 2.60 -21.74 19.28
N ASN A 249 2.78 -22.54 20.33
CA ASN A 249 1.70 -23.38 20.86
C ASN A 249 0.54 -22.55 21.40
N TRP A 250 0.83 -21.48 22.13
CA TRP A 250 -0.20 -20.56 22.61
C TRP A 250 -0.89 -19.81 21.48
N PHE A 251 -0.14 -19.34 20.46
CA PHE A 251 -0.72 -18.70 19.29
C PHE A 251 -1.78 -19.59 18.63
N ARG A 252 -1.44 -20.86 18.34
CA ARG A 252 -2.39 -21.84 17.79
C ARG A 252 -3.60 -22.05 18.69
N GLN A 253 -3.40 -22.17 20.01
CA GLN A 253 -4.49 -22.29 20.96
C GLN A 253 -5.41 -21.06 20.96
N PHE A 254 -4.86 -19.85 20.89
CA PHE A 254 -5.65 -18.61 20.82
C PHE A 254 -6.42 -18.49 19.51
N ILE A 255 -5.85 -18.92 18.38
CA ILE A 255 -6.59 -19.01 17.12
C ILE A 255 -7.73 -20.03 17.24
N GLU A 256 -7.49 -21.18 17.86
CA GLU A 256 -8.52 -22.21 18.07
C GLU A 256 -9.73 -21.68 18.85
N VAL A 257 -9.48 -20.89 19.90
CA VAL A 257 -10.54 -20.29 20.74
C VAL A 257 -10.98 -18.89 20.27
N ARG A 258 -10.54 -18.45 19.08
CA ARG A 258 -10.88 -17.16 18.47
C ARG A 258 -10.51 -15.93 19.31
N ASP A 259 -9.42 -16.01 20.07
CA ASP A 259 -8.86 -14.91 20.85
C ASP A 259 -7.78 -14.16 20.05
N ALA A 260 -8.21 -13.12 19.34
CA ALA A 260 -7.30 -12.29 18.55
C ALA A 260 -6.26 -11.54 19.42
N GLU A 261 -6.64 -11.06 20.61
CA GLU A 261 -5.73 -10.26 21.44
C GLU A 261 -4.61 -11.14 22.03
N GLY A 262 -4.96 -12.32 22.52
CA GLY A 262 -3.98 -13.32 22.97
C GLY A 262 -3.02 -13.75 21.86
N ALA A 263 -3.55 -13.96 20.65
CA ALA A 263 -2.76 -14.32 19.48
C ALA A 263 -1.82 -13.19 19.02
N GLU A 264 -2.30 -11.93 18.95
CA GLU A 264 -1.45 -10.77 18.66
C GLU A 264 -0.31 -10.65 19.67
N ARG A 265 -0.60 -10.86 20.96
CA ARG A 265 0.40 -10.78 22.01
C ARG A 265 1.49 -11.85 21.89
N CYS A 266 1.18 -13.03 21.36
CA CYS A 266 2.16 -14.06 21.08
C CYS A 266 3.13 -13.61 19.97
N ILE A 267 2.61 -13.05 18.88
CA ILE A 267 3.41 -12.51 17.77
C ILE A 267 4.34 -11.39 18.26
N VAL A 268 3.80 -10.40 18.97
CA VAL A 268 4.61 -9.28 19.50
C VAL A 268 5.73 -9.78 20.41
N SER A 269 5.42 -10.75 21.28
CA SER A 269 6.41 -11.33 22.20
C SER A 269 7.48 -12.11 21.44
N ALA A 270 7.12 -12.86 20.40
CA ALA A 270 8.06 -13.64 19.59
C ALA A 270 9.01 -12.73 18.81
N VAL A 271 8.48 -11.70 18.14
CA VAL A 271 9.28 -10.73 17.39
C VAL A 271 10.28 -10.02 18.32
N ARG A 272 9.84 -9.59 19.51
CA ARG A 272 10.72 -8.91 20.48
C ARG A 272 11.73 -9.83 21.15
N ALA A 273 11.42 -11.11 21.27
CA ALA A 273 12.37 -12.14 21.71
C ALA A 273 13.40 -12.50 20.63
N GLY A 274 13.35 -11.87 19.45
CA GLY A 274 14.32 -12.09 18.37
C GLY A 274 14.01 -13.31 17.51
N ALA A 275 12.74 -13.72 17.42
CA ALA A 275 12.35 -14.80 16.52
C ALA A 275 12.79 -14.52 15.08
N THR A 276 13.43 -15.52 14.48
CA THR A 276 13.84 -15.48 13.07
C THR A 276 12.62 -15.51 12.14
N SER A 277 12.80 -15.10 10.88
CA SER A 277 11.76 -15.23 9.86
C SER A 277 11.24 -16.66 9.72
N VAL A 278 12.14 -17.65 9.79
CA VAL A 278 11.78 -19.08 9.74
C VAL A 278 10.89 -19.49 10.92
N GLN A 279 11.23 -19.05 12.13
CA GLN A 279 10.41 -19.35 13.31
C GLN A 279 9.04 -18.64 13.28
N MET A 280 8.99 -17.41 12.77
CA MET A 280 7.72 -16.71 12.57
C MET A 280 6.86 -17.42 11.51
N ALA A 281 7.46 -17.87 10.41
CA ALA A 281 6.77 -18.65 9.38
C ALA A 281 6.20 -19.95 9.97
N ASP A 282 7.03 -20.70 10.69
CA ASP A 282 6.63 -21.94 11.36
C ASP A 282 5.47 -21.72 12.37
N MET A 283 5.47 -20.59 13.08
CA MET A 283 4.38 -20.22 13.98
C MET A 283 3.07 -19.93 13.24
N LEU A 284 3.12 -19.06 12.23
CA LEU A 284 1.94 -18.55 11.53
C LEU A 284 1.33 -19.61 10.59
N PHE A 285 2.15 -20.32 9.81
CA PHE A 285 1.65 -21.36 8.90
C PHE A 285 1.19 -22.62 9.64
N ALA A 286 1.71 -22.92 10.83
CA ALA A 286 1.15 -24.00 11.64
C ALA A 286 -0.30 -23.71 12.05
N ALA A 287 -0.62 -22.45 12.41
CA ALA A 287 -2.01 -22.09 12.73
C ALA A 287 -2.93 -22.06 11.50
N VAL A 288 -2.42 -21.66 10.32
CA VAL A 288 -3.19 -21.74 9.07
C VAL A 288 -3.54 -23.18 8.74
N THR A 289 -2.61 -24.11 8.96
CA THR A 289 -2.77 -25.51 8.54
C THR A 289 -3.49 -26.39 9.56
N ASP A 290 -3.81 -25.88 10.74
CA ASP A 290 -4.68 -26.55 11.71
C ASP A 290 -6.11 -26.74 11.18
N HIS A 291 -6.57 -25.82 10.32
CA HIS A 291 -7.85 -25.88 9.61
C HIS A 291 -7.61 -25.66 8.11
N ARG A 292 -7.73 -26.72 7.31
CA ARG A 292 -7.23 -26.75 5.91
C ARG A 292 -7.93 -25.75 4.99
N TYR A 293 -9.15 -25.34 5.34
CA TYR A 293 -9.98 -24.48 4.51
C TYR A 293 -10.42 -23.20 5.25
N ILE A 294 -9.58 -22.73 6.18
CA ILE A 294 -9.80 -21.47 6.90
C ILE A 294 -9.97 -20.31 5.89
N ASP A 295 -11.16 -19.70 5.86
CA ASP A 295 -11.58 -18.66 4.90
C ASP A 295 -11.20 -18.96 3.44
N ILE A 296 -11.32 -20.22 3.00
CA ILE A 296 -10.99 -20.65 1.62
C ILE A 296 -9.50 -20.39 1.28
N GLY A 297 -8.63 -20.27 2.29
CA GLY A 297 -7.19 -20.09 2.12
C GLY A 297 -6.69 -18.64 2.23
N HIS A 298 -7.56 -17.64 2.41
CA HIS A 298 -7.11 -16.25 2.54
C HIS A 298 -6.06 -16.02 3.65
N PRO A 299 -6.15 -16.63 4.85
CA PRO A 299 -5.11 -16.49 5.86
C PRO A 299 -3.75 -17.03 5.40
N ALA A 300 -3.73 -18.09 4.59
CA ALA A 300 -2.50 -18.62 3.99
C ALA A 300 -1.88 -17.61 3.01
N ASP A 301 -2.70 -17.09 2.09
CA ASP A 301 -2.28 -16.16 1.05
C ASP A 301 -1.79 -14.84 1.64
N PHE A 302 -2.54 -14.28 2.60
CA PHE A 302 -2.18 -13.05 3.29
C PHE A 302 -0.90 -13.21 4.09
N THR A 303 -0.71 -14.37 4.74
CA THR A 303 0.53 -14.66 5.45
C THR A 303 1.71 -14.73 4.49
N ASN A 304 1.58 -15.45 3.37
CA ASN A 304 2.63 -15.49 2.37
C ASN A 304 2.98 -14.08 1.86
N LYS A 305 1.97 -13.25 1.54
CA LYS A 305 2.18 -11.87 1.07
C LYS A 305 2.77 -10.96 2.14
N ALA A 306 2.44 -11.16 3.41
CA ALA A 306 3.06 -10.42 4.50
C ALA A 306 4.55 -10.73 4.66
N PHE A 307 4.96 -11.99 4.47
CA PHE A 307 6.37 -12.38 4.49
C PHE A 307 7.13 -11.81 3.31
N GLU A 308 6.59 -11.92 2.08
CA GLU A 308 7.16 -11.26 0.90
C GLU A 308 7.32 -9.74 1.13
N ALA A 309 6.32 -9.10 1.73
CA ALA A 309 6.37 -7.68 2.06
C ALA A 309 7.49 -7.34 3.05
N LEU A 310 7.73 -8.19 4.05
CA LEU A 310 8.79 -8.00 5.04
C LEU A 310 10.19 -8.25 4.46
N ASP A 311 10.32 -9.22 3.55
CA ASP A 311 11.57 -9.46 2.84
C ASP A 311 11.96 -8.27 1.95
N ILE A 312 10.97 -7.60 1.35
CA ILE A 312 11.17 -6.39 0.54
C ILE A 312 11.38 -5.14 1.40
N ALA A 313 10.45 -4.85 2.33
CA ALA A 313 10.44 -3.60 3.08
C ALA A 313 11.39 -3.60 4.29
N GLY A 314 11.80 -4.78 4.75
CA GLY A 314 12.63 -5.02 5.92
C GLY A 314 11.82 -5.45 7.16
N TRP A 315 12.37 -6.42 7.89
CA TRP A 315 11.78 -7.06 9.07
C TRP A 315 11.63 -6.16 10.30
N LYS A 316 12.12 -4.92 10.27
CA LYS A 316 11.88 -3.92 11.34
C LYS A 316 10.39 -3.63 11.58
N ASN A 317 9.55 -3.88 10.56
CA ASN A 317 8.10 -3.67 10.63
C ASN A 317 7.32 -4.97 10.97
N ALA A 318 8.00 -6.07 11.32
CA ALA A 318 7.37 -7.38 11.53
C ALA A 318 6.25 -7.35 12.58
N GLU A 319 6.44 -6.62 13.69
CA GLU A 319 5.41 -6.48 14.73
C GLU A 319 4.10 -5.92 14.14
N LEU A 320 4.16 -4.82 13.39
CA LEU A 320 2.99 -4.18 12.78
C LEU A 320 2.35 -5.06 11.69
N VAL A 321 3.18 -5.63 10.81
CA VAL A 321 2.72 -6.41 9.66
C VAL A 321 2.11 -7.74 10.11
N LEU A 322 2.81 -8.52 10.91
CA LEU A 322 2.36 -9.86 11.28
C LEU A 322 1.15 -9.83 12.22
N THR A 323 1.10 -8.86 13.15
CA THR A 323 -0.11 -8.69 13.98
C THR A 323 -1.32 -8.29 13.16
N SER A 324 -1.15 -7.64 11.99
CA SER A 324 -2.28 -7.33 11.10
C SER A 324 -2.96 -8.55 10.50
N LEU A 325 -2.31 -9.70 10.47
CA LEU A 325 -2.95 -10.91 9.98
C LEU A 325 -3.96 -11.50 10.99
N VAL A 326 -3.76 -11.26 12.29
CA VAL A 326 -4.42 -12.05 13.36
C VAL A 326 -5.94 -12.00 13.32
N ALA A 327 -6.53 -10.86 12.99
CA ALA A 327 -7.97 -10.75 12.84
C ALA A 327 -8.51 -11.70 11.75
N GLY A 328 -7.76 -11.90 10.67
CA GLY A 328 -8.08 -12.86 9.61
C GLY A 328 -7.90 -14.32 10.03
N TYR A 329 -7.11 -14.60 11.07
CA TYR A 329 -7.04 -15.96 11.64
C TYR A 329 -8.19 -16.22 12.62
N ALA A 330 -8.34 -15.35 13.64
CA ALA A 330 -9.25 -15.58 14.75
C ALA A 330 -10.73 -15.51 14.32
N ASN A 331 -11.06 -14.66 13.33
CA ASN A 331 -12.43 -14.48 12.86
C ASN A 331 -12.79 -15.35 11.65
N ALA A 332 -11.85 -16.13 11.12
CA ALA A 332 -12.11 -16.88 9.90
C ALA A 332 -13.22 -17.92 10.06
N ALA A 333 -13.98 -18.10 8.99
CA ALA A 333 -14.83 -19.26 8.83
C ALA A 333 -13.96 -20.50 8.61
N ARG A 334 -14.33 -21.61 9.23
CA ARG A 334 -13.76 -22.93 8.94
C ARG A 334 -14.68 -23.55 7.91
N MET A 335 -14.29 -23.50 6.63
CA MET A 335 -15.20 -23.87 5.55
C MET A 335 -15.59 -25.35 5.63
N GLU A 336 -14.74 -26.18 6.22
CA GLU A 336 -15.04 -27.57 6.56
C GLU A 336 -16.22 -27.75 7.53
N GLU A 337 -16.55 -26.73 8.33
CA GLU A 337 -17.71 -26.73 9.22
C GLU A 337 -18.97 -26.15 8.54
N SER A 338 -18.82 -25.59 7.33
CA SER A 338 -19.90 -24.86 6.65
C SER A 338 -20.88 -25.78 5.92
N ASN A 339 -22.16 -25.38 5.88
CA ASN A 339 -23.17 -26.11 5.13
C ASN A 339 -22.90 -26.12 3.61
N ALA A 340 -22.35 -25.02 3.08
CA ALA A 340 -22.04 -24.90 1.64
C ALA A 340 -21.01 -25.92 1.16
N TRP A 341 -20.15 -26.43 2.05
CA TRP A 341 -19.15 -27.45 1.73
C TRP A 341 -19.59 -28.88 2.08
N ARG A 342 -20.67 -29.01 2.86
CA ARG A 342 -21.15 -30.31 3.36
C ARG A 342 -22.49 -30.75 2.77
N HIS A 343 -23.16 -29.90 1.99
CA HIS A 343 -24.47 -30.20 1.42
C HIS A 343 -24.65 -29.57 0.02
N PRO A 344 -25.27 -30.26 -0.96
CA PRO A 344 -25.85 -31.61 -0.87
C PRO A 344 -24.81 -32.74 -0.94
N ILE A 345 -23.58 -32.42 -1.35
CA ILE A 345 -22.45 -33.34 -1.38
C ILE A 345 -21.50 -32.95 -0.25
N ASP A 346 -21.09 -33.90 0.58
CA ASP A 346 -20.08 -33.66 1.61
C ASP A 346 -18.67 -33.68 1.00
N LEU A 347 -18.18 -32.50 0.61
CA LEU A 347 -16.84 -32.36 0.04
C LEU A 347 -15.76 -32.72 1.05
N ILE A 348 -16.02 -32.53 2.35
CA ILE A 348 -15.05 -32.81 3.41
C ILE A 348 -14.86 -34.30 3.57
N GLU A 349 -15.93 -35.08 3.56
CA GLU A 349 -15.84 -36.55 3.59
C GLU A 349 -15.02 -37.08 2.40
N ILE A 350 -15.24 -36.54 1.20
CA ILE A 350 -14.47 -36.90 -0.02
C ILE A 350 -12.99 -36.57 0.16
N LEU A 351 -12.69 -35.37 0.64
CA LEU A 351 -11.32 -34.89 0.82
C LEU A 351 -10.57 -35.64 1.94
N ASP A 352 -11.23 -35.95 3.06
CA ASP A 352 -10.66 -36.76 4.14
C ASP A 352 -10.30 -38.17 3.64
N GLY A 353 -11.18 -38.77 2.83
CA GLY A 353 -10.91 -40.05 2.17
C GLY A 353 -9.71 -39.99 1.20
N ALA A 354 -9.49 -38.84 0.55
CA ALA A 354 -8.33 -38.62 -0.31
C ALA A 354 -7.04 -38.39 0.50
N PHE A 355 -7.12 -37.61 1.58
CA PHE A 355 -5.98 -37.32 2.44
C PHE A 355 -5.44 -38.57 3.14
N ALA A 356 -6.31 -39.47 3.59
CA ALA A 356 -5.90 -40.76 4.13
C ALA A 356 -5.09 -41.61 3.14
N GLN A 357 -5.25 -41.38 1.83
CA GLN A 357 -4.49 -42.10 0.80
C GLN A 357 -3.13 -41.48 0.48
N LEU A 358 -2.90 -40.19 0.81
CA LEU A 358 -1.69 -39.47 0.41
C LEU A 358 -0.39 -40.13 0.88
N GLU A 359 -0.39 -40.70 2.10
CA GLU A 359 0.77 -41.42 2.66
C GLU A 359 1.21 -42.61 1.79
N THR A 360 0.27 -43.21 1.04
CA THR A 360 0.53 -44.34 0.13
C THR A 360 0.77 -43.87 -1.31
N VAL A 361 0.08 -42.82 -1.73
CA VAL A 361 0.09 -42.31 -3.11
C VAL A 361 1.39 -41.58 -3.41
N LEU A 362 1.85 -40.70 -2.51
CA LEU A 362 3.02 -39.85 -2.74
C LEU A 362 4.32 -40.67 -2.92
N PRO A 363 4.66 -41.66 -2.06
CA PRO A 363 5.87 -42.47 -2.27
C PRO A 363 5.81 -43.30 -3.56
N LYS A 364 4.61 -43.79 -3.93
CA LYS A 364 4.41 -44.56 -5.16
C LYS A 364 4.64 -43.70 -6.41
N GLY A 365 4.07 -42.49 -6.43
CA GLY A 365 4.32 -41.53 -7.51
C GLY A 365 5.79 -41.14 -7.62
N ALA A 366 6.45 -40.89 -6.48
CA ALA A 366 7.88 -40.54 -6.44
C ALA A 366 8.80 -41.65 -6.97
N SER A 367 8.35 -42.91 -7.02
CA SER A 367 9.09 -44.02 -7.63
C SER A 367 9.03 -44.03 -9.18
N GLN A 368 8.19 -43.18 -9.77
CA GLN A 368 8.03 -43.00 -11.21
C GLN A 368 8.12 -41.51 -11.61
N PRO A 369 9.23 -40.82 -11.28
CA PRO A 369 9.35 -39.40 -11.57
C PRO A 369 9.23 -39.14 -13.08
N ASP A 370 8.47 -38.10 -13.45
CA ASP A 370 8.24 -37.63 -14.83
C ASP A 370 7.48 -38.58 -15.77
N ALA A 371 6.87 -39.66 -15.26
CA ALA A 371 6.03 -40.55 -16.08
C ALA A 371 4.68 -39.94 -16.48
N TRP A 372 4.28 -38.82 -15.84
CA TRP A 372 3.00 -38.18 -16.05
C TRP A 372 3.09 -37.02 -17.05
N HIS A 373 2.27 -37.07 -18.10
CA HIS A 373 2.19 -36.03 -19.14
C HIS A 373 0.75 -35.62 -19.47
N ASN A 374 -0.21 -35.94 -18.59
CA ASN A 374 -1.63 -35.88 -18.91
C ASN A 374 -2.35 -34.62 -18.39
N GLY A 375 -1.65 -33.48 -18.32
CA GLY A 375 -2.21 -32.24 -17.77
C GLY A 375 -3.46 -31.75 -18.49
N ALA A 376 -3.49 -31.83 -19.82
CA ALA A 376 -4.65 -31.41 -20.60
C ALA A 376 -5.92 -32.21 -20.28
N ALA A 377 -5.81 -33.54 -20.12
CA ALA A 377 -6.96 -34.36 -19.76
C ALA A 377 -7.39 -34.12 -18.31
N LEU A 378 -6.43 -33.98 -17.39
CA LEU A 378 -6.74 -33.62 -16.00
C LEU A 378 -7.49 -32.29 -15.94
N SER A 379 -7.03 -31.25 -16.64
CA SER A 379 -7.73 -29.96 -16.69
C SER A 379 -9.16 -30.07 -17.20
N GLN A 380 -9.46 -30.95 -18.16
CA GLN A 380 -10.85 -31.16 -18.61
C GLN A 380 -11.73 -31.76 -17.52
N ILE A 381 -11.18 -32.67 -16.70
CA ILE A 381 -11.88 -33.25 -15.55
C ILE A 381 -12.09 -32.19 -14.47
N LEU A 382 -11.08 -31.36 -14.18
CA LEU A 382 -11.16 -30.28 -13.18
C LEU A 382 -12.22 -29.22 -13.51
N LEU A 383 -12.61 -29.10 -14.79
CA LEU A 383 -13.65 -28.17 -15.24
C LEU A 383 -15.06 -28.75 -15.16
N GLN A 384 -15.23 -30.01 -14.80
CA GLN A 384 -16.54 -30.64 -14.60
C GLN A 384 -17.13 -30.31 -13.21
N ASP A 385 -18.30 -30.86 -12.90
CA ASP A 385 -19.06 -30.63 -11.67
C ASP A 385 -19.11 -31.83 -10.72
N ASP A 386 -18.50 -32.98 -11.07
CA ASP A 386 -18.43 -34.17 -10.23
C ASP A 386 -17.19 -34.13 -9.30
N PRO A 387 -17.37 -33.87 -7.98
CA PRO A 387 -16.26 -33.77 -7.05
C PRO A 387 -15.53 -35.11 -6.83
N PHE A 388 -16.19 -36.26 -6.97
CA PHE A 388 -15.54 -37.56 -6.82
C PHE A 388 -14.60 -37.82 -8.00
N ALA A 389 -15.05 -37.55 -9.23
CA ALA A 389 -14.21 -37.68 -10.42
C ALA A 389 -12.99 -36.75 -10.35
N ILE A 390 -13.20 -35.51 -9.90
CA ILE A 390 -12.14 -34.52 -9.71
C ILE A 390 -11.09 -35.00 -8.71
N VAL A 391 -11.51 -35.37 -7.50
CA VAL A 391 -10.58 -35.78 -6.43
C VAL A 391 -9.84 -37.08 -6.80
N ASN A 392 -10.54 -38.05 -7.39
CA ASN A 392 -9.90 -39.28 -7.86
C ASN A 392 -8.87 -39.01 -8.96
N ALA A 393 -9.16 -38.13 -9.92
CA ALA A 393 -8.22 -37.78 -10.98
C ALA A 393 -6.96 -37.07 -10.44
N LEU A 394 -7.10 -36.22 -9.41
CA LEU A 394 -5.97 -35.61 -8.72
C LEU A 394 -5.09 -36.67 -8.02
N LEU A 395 -5.71 -37.62 -7.29
CA LEU A 395 -4.98 -38.72 -6.65
C LEU A 395 -4.30 -39.64 -7.67
N ASP A 396 -4.97 -39.97 -8.77
CA ASP A 396 -4.43 -40.82 -9.83
C ASP A 396 -3.26 -40.15 -10.55
N ALA A 397 -3.33 -38.83 -10.76
CA ALA A 397 -2.21 -38.06 -11.30
C ALA A 397 -0.99 -38.18 -10.38
N LEU A 398 -1.15 -37.91 -9.07
CA LEU A 398 -0.07 -38.06 -8.09
C LEU A 398 0.47 -39.50 -8.06
N ARG A 399 -0.42 -40.50 -8.07
CA ARG A 399 -0.07 -41.93 -8.06
C ARG A 399 0.73 -42.35 -9.28
N SER A 400 0.53 -41.67 -10.41
CA SER A 400 1.18 -41.93 -11.69
C SER A 400 2.46 -41.10 -11.88
N GLY A 401 2.96 -40.43 -10.84
CA GLY A 401 4.22 -39.69 -10.87
C GLY A 401 4.09 -38.21 -11.22
N CYS A 402 2.88 -37.64 -11.23
CA CYS A 402 2.71 -36.18 -11.30
C CYS A 402 3.33 -35.53 -10.06
N THR A 403 4.24 -34.58 -10.26
CA THR A 403 4.82 -33.81 -9.17
C THR A 403 3.79 -32.84 -8.57
N MET A 404 3.99 -32.42 -7.32
CA MET A 404 3.12 -31.43 -6.68
C MET A 404 3.10 -30.10 -7.46
N THR A 405 4.24 -29.71 -8.06
CA THR A 405 4.35 -28.53 -8.92
C THR A 405 3.48 -28.67 -10.18
N GLN A 406 3.60 -29.78 -10.92
CA GLN A 406 2.79 -30.03 -12.11
C GLN A 406 1.28 -30.09 -11.78
N LEU A 407 0.93 -30.69 -10.64
CA LEU A 407 -0.46 -30.76 -10.18
C LEU A 407 -1.00 -29.34 -9.91
N ALA A 408 -0.24 -28.54 -9.16
CA ALA A 408 -0.61 -27.16 -8.85
C ALA A 408 -0.74 -26.31 -10.12
N GLU A 409 0.21 -26.40 -11.06
CA GLU A 409 0.14 -25.73 -12.36
C GLU A 409 -1.13 -26.12 -13.14
N THR A 410 -1.49 -27.41 -13.13
CA THR A 410 -2.68 -27.91 -13.83
C THR A 410 -3.98 -27.40 -13.20
N VAL A 411 -4.05 -27.35 -11.86
CA VAL A 411 -5.20 -26.79 -11.12
C VAL A 411 -5.33 -25.29 -11.38
N VAL A 412 -4.22 -24.54 -11.30
CA VAL A 412 -4.18 -23.10 -11.59
C VAL A 412 -4.61 -22.82 -13.03
N TYR A 413 -4.12 -23.60 -13.98
CA TYR A 413 -4.52 -23.48 -15.38
C TYR A 413 -6.02 -23.74 -15.58
N ALA A 414 -6.59 -24.78 -14.94
CA ALA A 414 -8.02 -25.05 -15.01
C ALA A 414 -8.85 -23.91 -14.40
N ALA A 415 -8.44 -23.37 -13.24
CA ALA A 415 -9.08 -22.21 -12.63
C ALA A 415 -9.04 -20.98 -13.54
N ALA A 416 -7.88 -20.69 -14.15
CA ALA A 416 -7.73 -19.60 -15.11
C ALA A 416 -8.62 -19.78 -16.35
N LEU A 417 -8.72 -21.00 -16.88
CA LEU A 417 -9.63 -21.31 -17.98
C LEU A 417 -11.10 -21.07 -17.61
N ARG A 418 -11.51 -21.41 -16.39
CA ARG A 418 -12.87 -21.16 -15.91
C ARG A 418 -13.17 -19.66 -15.92
N VAL A 419 -12.30 -18.83 -15.35
CA VAL A 419 -12.43 -17.37 -15.35
C VAL A 419 -12.41 -16.79 -16.77
N ALA A 420 -11.58 -17.34 -17.67
CA ALA A 420 -11.50 -16.86 -19.05
C ALA A 420 -12.74 -17.24 -19.90
N ARG A 421 -13.40 -18.37 -19.59
CA ARG A 421 -14.54 -18.89 -20.36
C ARG A 421 -15.89 -18.48 -19.80
N PHE A 422 -15.97 -18.23 -18.50
CA PHE A 422 -17.21 -17.89 -17.80
C PHE A 422 -17.04 -16.54 -17.09
N HIS A 423 -17.95 -15.62 -17.38
CA HIS A 423 -17.92 -14.29 -16.75
C HIS A 423 -18.15 -14.44 -15.23
N THR A 424 -17.35 -13.78 -14.41
CA THR A 424 -17.35 -13.88 -12.93
C THR A 424 -18.59 -13.28 -12.26
N SER A 425 -19.57 -12.80 -13.02
CA SER A 425 -20.82 -12.23 -12.50
C SER A 425 -21.89 -13.28 -12.17
N ASN A 426 -21.61 -14.56 -12.38
CA ASN A 426 -22.53 -15.68 -12.13
C ASN A 426 -22.12 -16.57 -10.95
N GLU A 427 -21.13 -16.15 -10.14
CA GLU A 427 -20.76 -16.82 -8.88
C GLU A 427 -21.31 -16.07 -7.66
#